data_AF-A0A845RA27-F1
#
_entry.id   AF-A0A845RA27-F1
#
_cell.length_a   1.000
_cell.length_b   1.000
_cell.length_c   1.000
_cell.angle_alpha   90.00
_cell.angle_beta   90.00
_cell.angle_gamma   90.00
#
_symmetry.space_group_name_H-M   'P 1'
#
loop_
_entity.id
_entity.type
_entity.pdbx_description
1 polymer ?
#
loop_
_entity_poly.entity_id
_entity_poly.type
_entity_poly.pdbx_seq_one_letter_code
_entity_poly.pdbx_strand_id
1 'polypeptide(L)'
;MPRSSVLGWYQFPEPEGRGYREEDLRDPALVKELFDYCQILYAVISKEGWDFLLSTHGLEELYRIDCRSGWHDSSNLAAFRADLEMERSAAPDRL
;
A
#
# COMPACT_ATOMS: atom_id res chain seq x y z
N MET A 1 -3.40 -9.26 -23.36
CA MET A 1 -2.69 -8.46 -22.34
C MET A 1 -2.37 -9.39 -21.19
N PRO A 2 -1.16 -9.38 -20.61
CA PRO A 2 -0.91 -10.16 -19.40
C PRO A 2 -1.87 -9.66 -18.31
N ARG A 3 -2.44 -10.58 -17.53
CA ARG A 3 -3.27 -10.22 -16.37
C ARG A 3 -2.38 -9.41 -15.43
N SER A 4 -2.75 -8.16 -15.13
CA SER A 4 -2.03 -7.34 -14.15
C SER A 4 -2.01 -8.07 -12.81
N SER A 5 -0.82 -8.18 -12.21
CA SER A 5 -0.59 -8.80 -10.90
C SER A 5 -1.37 -8.05 -9.82
N VAL A 6 -1.83 -8.78 -8.81
CA VAL A 6 -2.38 -8.15 -7.60
C VAL A 6 -1.21 -7.60 -6.80
N LEU A 7 -1.27 -6.30 -6.49
CA LEU A 7 -0.21 -5.55 -5.80
C LEU A 7 -0.55 -5.28 -4.34
N GLY A 8 -1.85 -5.22 -4.01
CA GLY A 8 -2.36 -5.19 -2.65
C GLY A 8 -3.56 -6.11 -2.51
N TRP A 9 -3.78 -6.66 -1.32
CA TRP A 9 -4.91 -7.55 -1.03
C TRP A 9 -5.59 -7.13 0.25
N TYR A 10 -6.91 -6.96 0.19
CA TYR A 10 -7.78 -6.78 1.35
C TYR A 10 -8.67 -8.00 1.53
N GLN A 11 -8.82 -8.49 2.76
CA GLN A 11 -9.44 -9.79 3.00
C GLN A 11 -10.97 -9.84 2.77
N PHE A 12 -11.68 -8.71 2.77
CA PHE A 12 -13.15 -8.70 2.66
C PHE A 12 -13.68 -8.30 1.28
N PRO A 13 -14.84 -8.85 0.85
CA PRO A 13 -15.64 -9.86 1.55
C PRO A 13 -14.98 -11.25 1.49
N GLU A 14 -15.01 -12.02 2.59
CA GLU A 14 -14.49 -13.40 2.57
C GLU A 14 -15.44 -14.36 1.84
N PRO A 15 -14.91 -15.43 1.17
CA PRO A 15 -13.49 -15.76 1.01
C PRO A 15 -12.81 -15.04 -0.18
N GLU A 16 -13.55 -14.30 -0.99
CA GLU A 16 -13.05 -13.78 -2.26
C GLU A 16 -12.07 -12.61 -2.12
N GLY A 17 -12.16 -11.83 -1.04
CA GLY A 17 -11.40 -10.60 -0.80
C GLY A 17 -11.49 -9.58 -1.94
N ARG A 18 -10.55 -8.64 -1.91
CA ARG A 18 -10.36 -7.65 -2.97
C ARG A 18 -8.88 -7.47 -3.27
N GLY A 19 -8.51 -7.71 -4.53
CA GLY A 19 -7.20 -7.37 -5.06
C GLY A 19 -7.16 -5.96 -5.63
N TYR A 20 -6.09 -5.23 -5.30
CA TYR A 20 -5.73 -3.94 -5.87
C TYR A 20 -4.67 -4.16 -6.93
N ARG A 21 -4.92 -3.63 -8.13
CA ARG A 21 -4.01 -3.69 -9.28
C ARG A 21 -3.43 -2.32 -9.57
N GLU A 22 -2.54 -2.24 -10.57
CA GLU A 22 -1.96 -0.97 -11.00
C GLU A 22 -3.02 0.10 -11.30
N GLU A 23 -4.11 -0.26 -11.96
CA GLU A 23 -5.20 0.66 -12.28
C GLU A 23 -5.84 1.28 -11.02
N ASP A 24 -6.00 0.50 -9.95
CA ASP A 24 -6.52 0.98 -8.67
C ASP A 24 -5.48 1.84 -7.96
N LEU A 25 -4.24 1.36 -7.90
CA LEU A 25 -3.15 2.00 -7.16
C LEU A 25 -2.61 3.27 -7.84
N ARG A 26 -3.10 3.65 -9.02
CA ARG A 26 -2.87 4.97 -9.61
C ARG A 26 -3.76 6.06 -9.00
N ASP A 27 -4.87 5.69 -8.37
CA ASP A 27 -5.76 6.63 -7.69
C ASP A 27 -5.34 6.81 -6.21
N PRO A 28 -4.88 8.01 -5.79
CA PRO A 28 -4.51 8.27 -4.39
C PRO A 28 -5.63 7.97 -3.39
N ALA A 29 -6.90 8.06 -3.80
CA ALA A 29 -8.03 7.73 -2.91
C ALA A 29 -8.09 6.23 -2.59
N LEU A 30 -7.84 5.37 -3.59
CA LEU A 30 -7.78 3.92 -3.40
C LEU A 30 -6.50 3.48 -2.67
N VAL A 31 -5.39 4.19 -2.86
CA VAL A 31 -4.18 3.97 -2.07
C VAL A 31 -4.44 4.29 -0.59
N LYS A 32 -5.10 5.41 -0.29
CA LYS A 32 -5.49 5.75 1.09
C LYS A 32 -6.39 4.67 1.70
N GLU A 33 -7.39 4.22 0.97
CA GLU A 33 -8.29 3.16 1.42
C GLU A 33 -7.53 1.86 1.73
N LEU A 34 -6.58 1.46 0.88
CA LEU A 34 -5.72 0.32 1.13
C LEU A 34 -4.86 0.52 2.40
N PHE A 35 -4.31 1.71 2.62
CA PHE A 35 -3.56 2.05 3.84
C PHE A 35 -4.45 1.97 5.08
N ASP A 36 -5.69 2.44 5.01
CA ASP A 36 -6.67 2.34 6.11
C ASP A 36 -6.91 0.88 6.49
N TYR A 37 -6.93 -0.03 5.51
CA TYR A 37 -7.06 -1.47 5.77
C TYR A 37 -5.78 -2.13 6.30
N CYS A 38 -4.61 -1.69 5.85
CA CYS A 38 -3.33 -2.16 6.37
C CYS A 38 -3.12 -1.75 7.82
N GLN A 39 -3.53 -0.53 8.19
CA GLN A 39 -3.50 -0.03 9.57
C GLN A 39 -4.20 -0.97 10.56
N ILE A 40 -5.31 -1.59 10.14
CA ILE A 40 -6.09 -2.51 10.96
C ILE A 40 -5.79 -4.00 10.67
N LEU A 41 -4.67 -4.27 9.99
CA LEU A 41 -4.15 -5.61 9.69
C LEU A 41 -5.08 -6.49 8.84
N TYR A 42 -5.95 -5.88 8.02
CA TYR A 42 -6.83 -6.60 7.10
C TYR A 42 -6.40 -6.54 5.64
N ALA A 43 -5.35 -5.78 5.35
CA ALA A 43 -4.75 -5.76 4.03
C ALA A 43 -3.23 -5.89 4.08
N VAL A 44 -2.67 -6.36 2.98
CA VAL A 44 -1.23 -6.50 2.75
C VAL A 44 -0.87 -5.93 1.38
N ILE A 45 0.30 -5.31 1.29
CA ILE A 45 0.89 -4.82 0.05
C ILE A 45 2.13 -5.67 -0.24
N SER A 46 2.28 -6.16 -1.47
CA SER A 46 3.49 -6.91 -1.85
C SER A 46 4.69 -5.98 -2.00
N LYS A 47 5.90 -6.55 -2.09
CA LYS A 47 7.09 -5.79 -2.49
C LYS A 47 6.92 -5.11 -3.84
N GLU A 48 6.36 -5.82 -4.82
CA GLU A 48 6.04 -5.26 -6.14
C GLU A 48 5.03 -4.10 -6.02
N GLY A 49 4.06 -4.21 -5.11
CA GLY A 49 3.10 -3.14 -4.84
C GLY A 49 3.75 -1.89 -4.23
N TRP A 50 4.65 -2.06 -3.24
CA TRP A 50 5.41 -0.95 -2.68
C TRP A 50 6.31 -0.27 -3.73
N ASP A 51 6.99 -1.05 -4.57
CA ASP A 51 7.81 -0.54 -5.68
C ASP A 51 6.96 0.28 -6.66
N PHE A 52 5.78 -0.23 -7.00
CA PHE A 52 4.83 0.46 -7.86
C PHE A 52 4.34 1.77 -7.24
N LEU A 53 3.94 1.76 -5.97
CA LEU A 53 3.49 2.96 -5.25
C LEU A 53 4.57 4.04 -5.20
N LEU A 54 5.81 3.65 -4.86
CA LEU A 54 6.95 4.57 -4.82
C LEU A 54 7.25 5.18 -6.20
N SER A 55 7.18 4.37 -7.25
CA SER A 55 7.44 4.86 -8.62
C SER A 55 6.32 5.75 -9.17
N THR A 56 5.06 5.52 -8.74
CA THR A 56 3.88 6.22 -9.26
C THR A 56 3.61 7.52 -8.53
N HIS A 57 3.66 7.51 -7.19
CA HIS A 57 3.28 8.66 -6.35
C HIS A 57 4.50 9.39 -5.77
N GLY A 58 5.63 8.68 -5.61
CA GLY A 58 6.78 9.20 -4.90
C GLY A 58 6.56 9.23 -3.38
N LEU A 59 7.66 9.29 -2.64
CA LEU A 59 7.63 9.19 -1.17
C LEU A 59 6.82 10.31 -0.50
N GLU A 60 6.92 11.55 -0.99
CA GLU A 60 6.21 12.69 -0.38
C GLU A 60 4.69 12.55 -0.46
N GLU A 61 4.17 12.08 -1.58
CA GLU A 61 2.72 11.90 -1.73
C GLU A 61 2.22 10.72 -0.92
N LEU A 62 2.97 9.61 -0.90
CA LEU A 62 2.67 8.48 -0.01
C LEU A 62 2.65 8.90 1.46
N TYR A 63 3.55 9.79 1.88
CA TYR A 63 3.53 10.34 3.24
C TYR A 63 2.26 11.18 3.52
N ARG A 64 1.81 11.99 2.55
CA ARG A 64 0.54 12.75 2.70
C ARG A 64 -0.67 11.83 2.79
N ILE A 65 -0.68 10.77 1.98
CA ILE A 65 -1.73 9.75 2.02
C ILE A 65 -1.73 9.04 3.38
N ASP A 66 -0.55 8.64 3.84
CA ASP A 66 -0.35 7.97 5.11
C ASP A 66 -0.81 8.82 6.30
N CYS A 67 -0.44 10.11 6.35
CA CYS A 67 -0.92 11.05 7.37
C CYS A 67 -2.45 11.21 7.39
N ARG A 68 -3.12 11.03 6.24
CA ARG A 68 -4.59 11.06 6.16
C ARG A 68 -5.22 9.72 6.53
N SER A 69 -4.50 8.62 6.33
CA SER A 69 -4.91 7.29 6.72
C SER A 69 -4.77 7.09 8.24
N GLY A 70 -3.64 7.52 8.79
CA GLY A 70 -3.27 7.29 10.17
C GLY A 70 -2.63 5.91 10.38
N TRP A 71 -2.05 5.32 9.33
CA TRP A 71 -1.37 4.02 9.46
C TRP A 71 -0.09 4.16 10.26
N HIS A 72 0.84 5.02 9.86
CA HIS A 72 2.09 5.21 10.60
C HIS A 72 2.04 6.47 11.49
N ASP A 73 2.65 6.37 12.68
CA ASP A 73 2.83 7.50 13.61
C ASP A 73 4.09 8.35 13.27
N SER A 74 4.53 8.32 12.01
CA SER A 74 5.78 8.94 11.58
C SER A 74 5.72 10.47 11.68
N SER A 75 6.51 11.06 12.58
CA SER A 75 6.55 12.51 12.83
C SER A 75 7.06 13.37 11.66
N ASN A 76 7.72 12.77 10.66
CA ASN A 76 8.24 13.45 9.49
C ASN A 76 8.54 12.46 8.35
N LEU A 77 8.86 12.99 7.16
CA LEU A 77 9.15 12.20 5.96
C LEU A 77 10.32 11.20 6.11
N ALA A 78 11.34 11.52 6.92
CA ALA A 78 12.47 10.62 7.13
C ALA A 78 12.10 9.43 8.02
N ALA A 79 11.29 9.66 9.06
CA ALA A 79 10.71 8.60 9.88
C ALA A 79 9.80 7.70 9.01
N PHE A 80 8.93 8.31 8.19
CA PHE A 80 8.04 7.58 7.30
C PHE A 80 8.80 6.72 6.29
N ARG A 81 9.91 7.21 5.74
CA ARG A 81 10.79 6.40 4.88
C ARG A 81 11.26 5.14 5.59
N ALA A 82 11.67 5.24 6.86
CA ALA A 82 12.16 4.10 7.61
C ALA A 82 11.04 3.08 7.86
N ASP A 83 9.85 3.55 8.23
CA ASP A 83 8.67 2.71 8.43
C ASP A 83 8.26 2.00 7.13
N LEU A 84 8.21 2.75 6.02
CA LEU A 84 7.90 2.19 4.70
C LEU A 84 8.91 1.11 4.26
N GLU A 85 10.22 1.34 4.45
CA GLU A 85 11.21 0.32 4.11
C GLU A 85 11.11 -0.93 5.00
N MET A 86 10.68 -0.77 6.26
CA MET A 86 10.40 -1.91 7.14
C MET A 86 9.19 -2.71 6.64
N GLU A 87 8.07 -2.05 6.34
CA GLU A 87 6.87 -2.66 5.77
C GLU A 87 7.19 -3.38 4.45
N ARG A 88 7.92 -2.71 3.56
CA ARG A 88 8.36 -3.27 2.27
C ARG A 88 9.31 -4.45 2.44
N SER A 89 10.22 -4.43 3.41
CA SER A 89 11.15 -5.53 3.68
C SER A 89 10.41 -6.78 4.19
N ALA A 90 9.40 -6.58 5.04
CA ALA A 90 8.58 -7.64 5.61
C ALA A 90 7.48 -8.16 4.66
N ALA A 91 7.13 -7.38 3.63
CA ALA A 91 6.11 -7.73 2.66
C ALA A 91 6.42 -9.03 1.89
N PRO A 92 5.39 -9.78 1.45
CA PRO A 92 5.59 -10.90 0.54
C PRO A 92 6.09 -10.41 -0.83
N ASP A 93 6.88 -11.23 -1.53
CA ASP A 93 7.36 -10.87 -2.87
C ASP A 93 6.18 -10.69 -3.85
N ARG A 94 5.13 -11.51 -3.72
CA ARG A 94 3.91 -11.53 -4.54
C ARG A 94 2.68 -11.96 -3.73
N LEU A 95 1.48 -11.61 -4.20
CA LEU A 95 0.18 -11.97 -3.65
C LEU A 95 -0.54 -13.01 -4.51
#